data_AF-A0A0Q7W4F5-F1
#
_entry.id   AF-A0A0Q7W4F5-F1
#
_cell.length_a   1.000
_cell.length_b   1.000
_cell.length_c   1.000
_cell.angle_alpha   90.00
_cell.angle_beta   90.00
_cell.angle_gamma   90.00
#
_symmetry.space_group_name_H-M   'P 1'
#
loop_
_entity.id
_entity.type
_entity.pdbx_description
1 polymer ?
#
loop_
_entity_poly.entity_id
_entity_poly.type
_entity_poly.pdbx_seq_one_letter_code
_entity_poly.pdbx_strand_id
1 'polypeptide(L)'
;MPGIFDLDDETEWSGRPQDDPRYIAAAKAAREAYRAKHPPVNCWIDSVQEIDLYLDGLHRARVLTDKALAYLFDGSGNVAGSLIYLRSETPFEAVEKHLGIARVAEVRDDSNEGGGEISPRTRKLSERFAREFRKDCPPAGEAERYLRDAVHTFEFFGGSVAPRGQEWRRAVEKALDALKQNDRKTARSTILLALTGMNKDLLLDWQMAWVDCARAAEALRRDLVAEAATTRAGETPG
;
A
#
# COMPACT_ATOMS: atom_id res chain seq x y z
N MET A 1 0.23 60.78 -5.61
CA MET A 1 -0.81 59.85 -5.12
C MET A 1 -0.47 58.46 -5.66
N PRO A 2 -0.52 57.42 -4.83
CA PRO A 2 -0.16 56.05 -5.17
C PRO A 2 -1.35 55.27 -5.75
N GLY A 3 -1.06 54.19 -6.48
CA GLY A 3 -1.99 53.12 -6.88
C GLY A 3 -2.92 53.52 -8.02
N ILE A 4 -3.09 52.74 -9.08
CA ILE A 4 -3.55 51.36 -9.05
C ILE A 4 -2.83 50.61 -10.19
N PHE A 5 -2.04 49.61 -9.85
CA PHE A 5 -1.77 48.53 -10.79
C PHE A 5 -3.05 47.72 -10.83
N ASP A 6 -3.85 47.86 -11.90
CA ASP A 6 -4.82 46.84 -12.27
C ASP A 6 -4.02 45.60 -12.65
N LEU A 7 -3.76 44.76 -11.66
CA LEU A 7 -3.46 43.36 -11.87
C LEU A 7 -4.79 42.71 -12.22
N ASP A 8 -5.16 42.82 -13.50
CA ASP A 8 -6.11 41.90 -14.13
C ASP A 8 -5.52 40.49 -14.00
N ASP A 9 -5.88 39.82 -12.91
CA ASP A 9 -5.53 38.45 -12.56
C ASP A 9 -6.43 37.45 -13.31
N GLU A 10 -6.76 37.75 -14.57
CA GLU A 10 -7.55 36.91 -15.46
C GLU A 10 -6.66 36.25 -16.52
N THR A 11 -5.64 35.51 -16.08
CA THR A 11 -5.05 34.51 -16.96
C THR A 11 -5.99 33.31 -17.04
N GLU A 12 -6.75 33.23 -18.14
CA GLU A 12 -7.58 32.09 -18.48
C GLU A 12 -6.73 30.80 -18.45
N TRP A 13 -7.06 29.88 -17.55
CA TRP A 13 -6.34 28.63 -17.39
C TRP A 13 -6.44 27.81 -18.68
N SER A 14 -5.29 27.52 -19.30
CA SER A 14 -5.19 26.77 -20.56
C SER A 14 -4.79 25.30 -20.40
N GLY A 15 -4.63 24.83 -19.14
CA GLY A 15 -4.32 23.45 -18.82
C GLY A 15 -5.57 22.57 -18.69
N ARG A 16 -5.41 21.36 -18.15
CA ARG A 16 -6.57 20.48 -17.90
C ARG A 16 -7.43 21.06 -16.78
N PRO A 17 -8.77 20.98 -16.83
CA PRO A 17 -9.64 21.59 -15.81
C PRO A 17 -9.32 21.15 -14.37
N GLN A 18 -8.93 19.90 -14.16
CA GLN A 18 -8.57 19.35 -12.84
C GLN A 18 -7.24 19.89 -12.27
N ASP A 19 -6.40 20.45 -13.13
CA ASP A 19 -5.10 21.02 -12.78
C ASP A 19 -5.19 22.54 -12.56
N ASP A 20 -6.38 23.16 -12.75
CA ASP A 20 -6.61 24.58 -12.50
C ASP A 20 -6.39 24.88 -11.00
N PRO A 21 -5.46 25.79 -10.63
CA PRO A 21 -5.20 26.15 -9.24
C PRO A 21 -6.46 26.60 -8.48
N ARG A 22 -7.42 27.25 -9.16
CA ARG A 22 -8.68 27.68 -8.56
C ARG A 22 -9.56 26.50 -8.21
N TYR A 23 -9.62 25.50 -9.09
CA TYR A 23 -10.33 24.25 -8.84
C TYR A 23 -9.69 23.50 -7.66
N ILE A 24 -8.36 23.37 -7.63
CA ILE A 24 -7.64 22.71 -6.53
C ILE A 24 -7.89 23.43 -5.21
N ALA A 25 -7.85 24.76 -5.19
CA ALA A 25 -8.12 25.57 -4.00
C ALA A 25 -9.58 25.40 -3.52
N ALA A 26 -10.55 25.42 -4.45
CA ALA A 26 -11.96 25.21 -4.12
C ALA A 26 -12.20 23.79 -3.57
N ALA A 27 -11.62 22.76 -4.20
CA ALA A 27 -11.71 21.38 -3.73
C ALA A 27 -11.07 21.22 -2.34
N LYS A 28 -9.94 21.87 -2.08
CA LYS A 28 -9.32 21.91 -0.74
C LYS A 28 -10.25 22.55 0.30
N ALA A 29 -10.81 23.71 0.00
CA ALA A 29 -11.73 24.41 0.90
C ALA A 29 -13.00 23.58 1.19
N ALA A 30 -13.55 22.90 0.17
CA ALA A 30 -14.71 22.02 0.33
C ALA A 30 -14.40 20.84 1.28
N ARG A 31 -13.23 20.19 1.12
CA ARG A 31 -12.78 19.12 2.02
C ARG A 31 -12.58 19.60 3.45
N GLU A 32 -11.95 20.75 3.65
CA GLU A 32 -11.77 21.34 4.98
C GLU A 32 -13.13 21.65 5.63
N ALA A 33 -14.07 22.23 4.89
CA ALA A 33 -15.43 22.49 5.37
C ALA A 33 -16.19 21.19 5.68
N TYR A 34 -16.02 20.14 4.88
CA TYR A 34 -16.61 18.83 5.14
C TYR A 34 -16.04 18.21 6.42
N ARG A 35 -14.71 18.19 6.59
CA ARG A 35 -14.05 17.68 7.80
C ARG A 35 -14.45 18.44 9.06
N ALA A 36 -14.65 19.75 8.97
CA ALA A 36 -15.14 20.56 10.08
C ALA A 36 -16.57 20.17 10.51
N LYS A 37 -17.45 19.86 9.55
CA LYS A 37 -18.82 19.39 9.81
C LYS A 37 -18.90 17.92 10.21
N HIS A 38 -17.95 17.12 9.73
CA HIS A 38 -17.87 15.68 9.92
C HIS A 38 -16.47 15.32 10.44
N PRO A 39 -16.19 15.51 11.75
CA PRO A 39 -14.89 15.17 12.31
C PRO A 39 -14.50 13.70 12.03
N PRO A 40 -13.21 13.40 11.84
CA PRO A 40 -12.76 12.05 11.55
C PRO A 40 -12.71 11.23 12.84
N VAL A 41 -13.80 10.50 13.14
CA VAL A 41 -13.92 9.73 14.40
C VAL A 41 -13.72 8.24 14.15
N ASN A 42 -14.62 7.61 13.39
CA ASN A 42 -14.62 6.16 13.12
C ASN A 42 -14.75 5.94 11.62
N CYS A 43 -13.74 6.37 10.87
CA CYS A 43 -13.77 6.39 9.41
C CYS A 43 -12.39 6.16 8.80
N TRP A 44 -12.41 5.64 7.58
CA TRP A 44 -11.29 5.70 6.67
C TRP A 44 -11.38 6.97 5.81
N ILE A 45 -10.25 7.58 5.53
CA ILE A 45 -10.10 8.70 4.60
C ILE A 45 -9.11 8.26 3.52
N ASP A 46 -9.59 8.04 2.31
CA ASP A 46 -8.79 7.68 1.15
C ASP A 46 -8.42 8.94 0.37
N SER A 47 -7.14 9.27 0.41
CA SER A 47 -6.50 10.32 -0.39
C SER A 47 -5.64 9.66 -1.48
N VAL A 48 -5.27 10.41 -2.52
CA VAL A 48 -4.64 9.87 -3.75
C VAL A 48 -3.53 8.82 -3.52
N GLN A 49 -2.63 9.02 -2.55
CA GLN A 49 -1.52 8.11 -2.25
C GLN A 49 -1.59 7.48 -0.86
N GLU A 50 -2.53 7.93 -0.02
CA GLU A 50 -2.57 7.58 1.39
C GLU A 50 -3.99 7.24 1.83
N ILE A 51 -4.16 6.24 2.69
CA ILE A 51 -5.45 5.95 3.33
C ILE A 51 -5.26 6.00 4.82
N ASP A 52 -5.91 6.96 5.47
CA ASP A 52 -5.82 7.18 6.92
C ASP A 52 -7.02 6.57 7.64
N LEU A 53 -6.78 5.85 8.73
CA LEU A 53 -7.79 5.34 9.64
C LEU A 53 -7.87 6.21 10.88
N TYR A 54 -9.07 6.65 11.21
CA TYR A 54 -9.39 7.28 12.49
C TYR A 54 -10.31 6.38 13.30
N LEU A 55 -9.98 6.19 14.59
CA LEU A 55 -10.83 5.54 15.59
C LEU A 55 -10.93 6.45 16.81
N ASP A 56 -12.15 6.66 17.30
CA ASP A 56 -12.45 7.54 18.44
C ASP A 56 -11.81 8.94 18.34
N GLY A 57 -11.65 9.44 17.10
CA GLY A 57 -11.04 10.75 16.83
C GLY A 57 -9.51 10.74 16.75
N LEU A 58 -8.87 9.59 16.96
CA LEU A 58 -7.42 9.44 16.92
C LEU A 58 -6.98 8.84 15.58
N HIS A 59 -5.89 9.35 15.02
CA HIS A 59 -5.26 8.75 13.86
C HIS A 59 -4.58 7.44 14.27
N ARG A 60 -5.07 6.30 13.76
CA ARG A 60 -4.65 4.95 14.19
C ARG A 60 -3.80 4.22 13.18
N ALA A 61 -3.96 4.52 11.88
CA ALA A 61 -3.12 3.94 10.85
C ALA A 61 -3.05 4.83 9.62
N ARG A 62 -1.93 4.76 8.91
CA ARG A 62 -1.74 5.32 7.59
C ARG A 62 -1.27 4.24 6.64
N VAL A 63 -1.98 4.07 5.54
CA VAL A 63 -1.61 3.18 4.44
C VAL A 63 -0.95 4.01 3.36
N LEU A 64 0.26 3.61 2.95
CA LEU A 64 0.93 4.11 1.75
C LEU A 64 0.67 3.12 0.62
N THR A 65 -0.26 3.47 -0.27
CA THR A 65 -0.80 2.53 -1.27
C THR A 65 0.23 2.13 -2.31
N ASP A 66 1.13 3.05 -2.65
CA ASP A 66 2.27 2.89 -3.55
C ASP A 66 3.36 1.97 -2.98
N LYS A 67 3.40 1.76 -1.66
CA LYS A 67 4.42 0.96 -0.96
C LYS A 67 3.89 -0.35 -0.39
N ALA A 68 2.59 -0.60 -0.52
CA ALA A 68 1.91 -1.71 0.14
C ALA A 68 2.15 -1.78 1.67
N LEU A 69 2.38 -0.62 2.29
CA LEU A 69 2.84 -0.49 3.67
C LEU A 69 1.79 0.26 4.48
N ALA A 70 1.48 -0.23 5.67
CA ALA A 70 0.71 0.53 6.65
C ALA A 70 1.57 0.79 7.89
N TYR A 71 1.59 2.04 8.35
CA TYR A 71 2.06 2.42 9.67
C TYR A 71 0.89 2.43 10.64
N LEU A 72 1.14 1.93 11.85
CA LEU A 72 0.16 1.89 12.94
C LEU A 72 0.60 2.85 14.03
N PHE A 73 -0.32 3.65 14.53
CA PHE A 73 -0.06 4.68 15.52
C PHE A 73 -0.59 4.28 16.91
N ASP A 74 0.16 4.61 17.96
CA ASP A 74 -0.30 4.53 19.34
C ASP A 74 -1.28 5.66 19.69
N GLY A 75 -1.78 5.68 20.93
CA GLY A 75 -2.68 6.74 21.41
C GLY A 75 -2.04 8.14 21.48
N SER A 76 -0.71 8.24 21.35
CA SER A 76 0.02 9.51 21.32
C SER A 76 0.38 9.96 19.89
N GLY A 77 0.01 9.17 18.88
CA GLY A 77 0.34 9.45 17.48
C GLY A 77 1.75 9.00 17.05
N ASN A 78 2.48 8.24 17.88
CA ASN A 78 3.78 7.69 17.48
C ASN A 78 3.61 6.39 16.70
N VAL A 79 4.53 6.09 15.79
CA VAL A 79 4.56 4.81 15.07
C VAL A 79 4.84 3.68 16.06
N ALA A 80 3.82 2.86 16.33
CA ALA A 80 3.89 1.69 17.19
C ALA A 80 4.26 0.42 16.41
N GLY A 81 4.02 0.42 15.10
CA GLY A 81 4.32 -0.72 14.25
C GLY A 81 4.05 -0.45 12.77
N SER A 82 4.33 -1.46 11.96
CA SER A 82 4.04 -1.44 10.54
C SER A 82 3.74 -2.83 10.00
N LEU A 83 2.98 -2.91 8.92
CA LEU A 83 2.73 -4.16 8.21
C LEU A 83 2.77 -3.96 6.70
N ILE A 84 3.17 -5.01 5.99
CA ILE A 84 2.99 -5.12 4.55
C ILE A 84 1.69 -5.88 4.28
N TYR A 85 0.84 -5.35 3.40
CA TYR A 85 -0.38 -6.04 2.99
C TYR A 85 -0.23 -6.68 1.60
N LEU A 86 -0.82 -7.87 1.46
CA LEU A 86 -0.79 -8.67 0.24
C LEU A 86 -1.83 -8.18 -0.78
N ARG A 87 -1.66 -8.53 -2.06
CA ARG A 87 -2.69 -8.23 -3.09
C ARG A 87 -3.95 -9.06 -2.93
N SER A 88 -3.87 -10.17 -2.20
CA SER A 88 -5.01 -11.02 -1.85
C SER A 88 -5.86 -10.47 -0.71
N GLU A 89 -5.52 -9.31 -0.14
CA GLU A 89 -6.29 -8.62 0.88
C GLU A 89 -6.45 -7.14 0.52
N THR A 90 -7.36 -6.45 1.18
CA THR A 90 -7.44 -4.99 1.08
C THR A 90 -6.61 -4.31 2.15
N PRO A 91 -6.11 -3.09 1.94
CA PRO A 91 -5.46 -2.32 3.00
C PRO A 91 -6.36 -2.15 4.22
N PHE A 92 -7.68 -1.95 3.98
CA PHE A 92 -8.70 -1.87 5.03
C PHE A 92 -8.73 -3.14 5.89
N GLU A 93 -8.93 -4.31 5.26
CA GLU A 93 -9.01 -5.59 5.97
C GLU A 93 -7.70 -5.93 6.69
N ALA A 94 -6.55 -5.67 6.06
CA ALA A 94 -5.24 -5.96 6.64
C ALA A 94 -5.01 -5.19 7.94
N VAL A 95 -5.30 -3.88 7.94
CA VAL A 95 -5.17 -3.02 9.12
C VAL A 95 -6.23 -3.36 10.17
N GLU A 96 -7.50 -3.50 9.79
CA GLU A 96 -8.59 -3.85 10.71
C GLU A 96 -8.30 -5.16 11.46
N LYS A 97 -7.84 -6.19 10.73
CA LYS A 97 -7.41 -7.46 11.31
C LYS A 97 -6.22 -7.32 12.24
N HIS A 98 -5.22 -6.52 11.87
CA HIS A 98 -4.02 -6.33 12.69
C HIS A 98 -4.34 -5.60 14.00
N LEU A 99 -5.23 -4.60 13.95
CA LEU A 99 -5.68 -3.87 15.13
C LEU A 99 -6.71 -4.66 15.97
N GLY A 100 -7.23 -5.77 15.46
CA GLY A 100 -8.26 -6.56 16.14
C GLY A 100 -9.61 -5.85 16.26
N ILE A 101 -9.93 -4.96 15.31
CA ILE A 101 -11.15 -4.15 15.32
C ILE A 101 -12.19 -4.70 14.35
N ALA A 102 -13.44 -4.32 14.57
CA ALA A 102 -14.52 -4.57 13.62
C ALA A 102 -14.34 -3.73 12.34
N ARG A 103 -15.02 -4.15 11.28
CA ARG A 103 -15.07 -3.44 10.00
C ARG A 103 -15.56 -2.00 10.19
N VAL A 104 -14.77 -1.04 9.73
CA VAL A 104 -15.19 0.37 9.69
C VAL A 104 -15.99 0.61 8.43
N ALA A 105 -17.28 0.95 8.59
CA ALA A 105 -18.21 1.10 7.49
C ALA A 105 -17.98 2.38 6.69
N GLU A 106 -17.58 3.46 7.36
CA GLU A 106 -17.41 4.77 6.76
C GLU A 106 -16.05 4.87 6.06
N VAL A 107 -16.08 5.09 4.75
CA VAL A 107 -14.90 5.31 3.92
C VAL A 107 -15.17 6.57 3.12
N ARG A 108 -14.31 7.57 3.28
CA ARG A 108 -14.41 8.87 2.63
C ARG A 108 -13.42 8.94 1.48
N ASP A 109 -13.82 9.57 0.39
CA ASP A 109 -12.97 9.85 -0.77
C ASP A 109 -12.54 11.31 -0.71
N ASP A 110 -11.29 11.52 -0.31
CA ASP A 110 -10.69 12.83 -0.09
C ASP A 110 -9.86 13.30 -1.31
N SER A 111 -9.99 12.61 -2.44
CA SER A 111 -9.52 13.09 -3.75
C SER A 111 -10.18 14.42 -4.14
N ASN A 112 -9.65 15.08 -5.18
CA ASN A 112 -10.25 16.31 -5.69
C ASN A 112 -11.66 16.03 -6.25
N GLU A 113 -11.86 14.84 -6.79
CA GLU A 113 -13.11 14.36 -7.38
C GLU A 113 -14.12 13.93 -6.31
N GLY A 114 -13.65 13.34 -5.21
CA GLY A 114 -14.48 12.82 -4.12
C GLY A 114 -14.96 13.87 -3.11
N GLY A 115 -14.27 15.01 -3.03
CA GLY A 115 -14.72 16.15 -2.20
C GLY A 115 -14.71 15.89 -0.68
N GLY A 116 -14.15 14.78 -0.22
CA GLY A 116 -14.13 14.36 1.19
C GLY A 116 -15.38 13.57 1.62
N GLU A 117 -16.31 13.30 0.70
CA GLU A 117 -17.58 12.65 1.02
C GLU A 117 -17.44 11.13 1.22
N ILE A 118 -18.42 10.54 1.90
CA ILE A 118 -18.51 9.08 2.07
C ILE A 118 -18.68 8.44 0.69
N SER A 119 -17.72 7.60 0.30
CA SER A 119 -17.72 6.89 -0.98
C SER A 119 -17.72 5.38 -0.76
N PRO A 120 -18.83 4.69 -1.07
CA PRO A 120 -18.85 3.24 -1.02
C PRO A 120 -18.01 2.60 -2.14
N ARG A 121 -17.58 3.37 -3.15
CA ARG A 121 -16.84 2.85 -4.30
C ARG A 121 -15.40 2.46 -3.94
N THR A 122 -14.76 3.29 -3.12
CA THR A 122 -13.35 3.16 -2.75
C THR A 122 -13.02 1.77 -2.21
N ARG A 123 -13.65 1.40 -1.09
CA ARG A 123 -13.46 0.08 -0.48
C ARG A 123 -13.95 -1.06 -1.37
N LYS A 124 -15.11 -0.91 -2.03
CA LYS A 124 -15.66 -1.96 -2.92
C LYS A 124 -14.73 -2.29 -4.08
N LEU A 125 -14.03 -1.28 -4.62
CA LEU A 125 -13.07 -1.46 -5.71
C LEU A 125 -11.85 -2.24 -5.23
N SER A 126 -11.25 -1.86 -4.09
CA SER A 126 -10.15 -2.62 -3.48
C SER A 126 -10.54 -4.07 -3.19
N GLU A 127 -11.72 -4.28 -2.62
CA GLU A 127 -12.24 -5.64 -2.33
C GLU A 127 -12.46 -6.45 -3.59
N ARG A 128 -12.89 -5.81 -4.69
CA ARG A 128 -13.03 -6.46 -5.99
C ARG A 128 -11.67 -6.93 -6.50
N PHE A 129 -10.65 -6.06 -6.49
CA PHE A 129 -9.31 -6.43 -6.93
C PHE A 129 -8.70 -7.54 -6.09
N ALA A 130 -8.86 -7.49 -4.76
CA ALA A 130 -8.39 -8.55 -3.88
C ALA A 130 -9.10 -9.89 -4.17
N ARG A 131 -10.41 -9.87 -4.44
CA ARG A 131 -11.17 -11.07 -4.86
C ARG A 131 -10.71 -11.61 -6.20
N GLU A 132 -10.49 -10.76 -7.19
CA GLU A 132 -9.99 -11.16 -8.52
C GLU A 132 -8.60 -11.79 -8.40
N PHE A 133 -7.70 -11.15 -7.64
CA PHE A 133 -6.36 -11.69 -7.40
C PHE A 133 -6.39 -13.07 -6.74
N ARG A 134 -7.24 -13.28 -5.72
CA ARG A 134 -7.39 -14.60 -5.06
C ARG A 134 -7.90 -15.70 -6.00
N LYS A 135 -8.69 -15.35 -7.01
CA LYS A 135 -9.16 -16.33 -8.02
C LYS A 135 -8.01 -16.77 -8.92
N ASP A 136 -7.13 -15.85 -9.27
CA ASP A 136 -6.02 -16.08 -10.19
C ASP A 136 -4.77 -16.65 -9.50
N CYS A 137 -4.61 -16.38 -8.19
CA CYS A 137 -3.44 -16.77 -7.42
C CYS A 137 -3.85 -17.29 -6.03
N PRO A 138 -3.77 -18.61 -5.78
CA PRO A 138 -4.04 -19.16 -4.46
C PRO A 138 -2.93 -18.75 -3.47
N PRO A 139 -3.22 -18.71 -2.14
CA PRO A 139 -2.27 -18.22 -1.13
C PRO A 139 -0.86 -18.81 -1.21
N ALA A 140 -0.75 -20.13 -1.39
CA ALA A 140 0.54 -20.82 -1.47
C ALA A 140 1.40 -20.42 -2.69
N GLY A 141 0.81 -19.83 -3.72
CA GLY A 141 1.49 -19.37 -4.94
C GLY A 141 1.80 -17.87 -4.93
N GLU A 142 1.33 -17.12 -3.94
CA GLU A 142 1.45 -15.65 -3.93
C GLU A 142 2.90 -15.18 -3.91
N ALA A 143 3.74 -15.78 -3.06
CA ALA A 143 5.14 -15.41 -2.95
C ALA A 143 5.87 -15.56 -4.30
N GLU A 144 5.68 -16.68 -4.98
CA GLU A 144 6.25 -16.91 -6.31
C GLU A 144 5.71 -15.90 -7.33
N ARG A 145 4.39 -15.63 -7.30
CA ARG A 145 3.77 -14.64 -8.19
C ARG A 145 4.38 -13.26 -8.01
N TYR A 146 4.55 -12.79 -6.77
CA TYR A 146 5.17 -11.49 -6.51
C TYR A 146 6.62 -11.42 -7.00
N LEU A 147 7.43 -12.46 -6.80
CA LEU A 147 8.81 -12.47 -7.30
C LEU A 147 8.89 -12.42 -8.83
N ARG A 148 7.98 -13.12 -9.53
CA ARG A 148 7.88 -13.04 -10.99
C ARG A 148 7.45 -11.65 -11.46
N ASP A 149 6.47 -11.04 -10.79
CA ASP A 149 6.02 -9.68 -11.09
C ASP A 149 7.14 -8.64 -10.83
N ALA A 150 7.93 -8.82 -9.76
CA ALA A 150 9.07 -7.97 -9.44
C ALA A 150 10.14 -8.01 -10.54
N VAL A 151 10.47 -9.21 -11.01
CA VAL A 151 11.37 -9.45 -12.14
C VAL A 151 10.89 -8.76 -13.40
N HIS A 152 9.63 -8.96 -13.77
CA HIS A 152 9.04 -8.38 -14.96
C HIS A 152 9.06 -6.84 -14.91
N THR A 153 8.74 -6.28 -13.74
CA THR A 153 8.80 -4.84 -13.49
C THR A 153 10.22 -4.30 -13.65
N PHE A 154 11.21 -4.97 -13.05
CA PHE A 154 12.61 -4.58 -13.16
C PHE A 154 13.13 -4.61 -14.60
N GLU A 155 12.73 -5.60 -15.39
CA GLU A 155 13.09 -5.71 -16.81
C GLU A 155 12.44 -4.59 -17.64
N PHE A 156 11.18 -4.25 -17.38
CA PHE A 156 10.46 -3.19 -18.07
C PHE A 156 11.09 -1.80 -17.87
N PHE A 157 11.54 -1.48 -16.66
CA PHE A 157 12.16 -0.19 -16.35
C PHE A 157 13.68 -0.13 -16.63
N GLY A 158 14.25 -1.14 -17.30
CA GLY A 158 15.65 -1.09 -17.76
C GLY A 158 16.71 -1.29 -16.67
N GLY A 159 16.34 -1.85 -15.51
CA GLY A 159 17.25 -2.08 -14.39
C GLY A 159 18.40 -3.06 -14.67
N SER A 160 18.32 -3.82 -15.77
CA SER A 160 19.24 -4.90 -16.16
C SER A 160 20.69 -4.46 -16.43
N VAL A 161 20.92 -3.16 -16.66
CA VAL A 161 22.21 -2.63 -17.11
C VAL A 161 23.16 -2.30 -15.94
N ALA A 162 22.65 -2.10 -14.72
CA ALA A 162 23.46 -1.76 -13.55
C ALA A 162 23.94 -3.01 -12.78
N PRO A 163 25.21 -3.07 -12.30
CA PRO A 163 25.73 -4.21 -11.52
C PRO A 163 24.86 -4.59 -10.31
N ARG A 164 24.37 -3.59 -9.56
CA ARG A 164 23.44 -3.80 -8.44
C ARG A 164 22.11 -4.44 -8.86
N GLY A 165 21.62 -4.09 -10.04
CA GLY A 165 20.41 -4.68 -10.60
C GLY A 165 20.62 -6.15 -10.96
N GLN A 166 21.79 -6.52 -11.48
CA GLN A 166 22.13 -7.92 -11.78
C GLN A 166 22.29 -8.76 -10.51
N GLU A 167 22.90 -8.21 -9.46
CA GLU A 167 23.00 -8.87 -8.16
C GLU A 167 21.62 -9.12 -7.53
N TRP A 168 20.75 -8.12 -7.57
CA TRP A 168 19.37 -8.25 -7.15
C TRP A 168 18.63 -9.32 -7.95
N ARG A 169 18.75 -9.31 -9.29
CA ARG A 169 18.10 -10.29 -10.17
C ARG A 169 18.50 -11.71 -9.82
N ARG A 170 19.81 -11.96 -9.62
CA ARG A 170 20.34 -13.26 -9.18
C ARG A 170 19.79 -13.69 -7.82
N ALA A 171 19.64 -12.75 -6.89
CA ALA A 171 19.05 -13.04 -5.58
C ALA A 171 17.57 -13.45 -5.70
N VAL A 172 16.80 -12.76 -6.54
CA VAL A 172 15.39 -13.12 -6.79
C VAL A 172 15.27 -14.48 -7.50
N GLU A 173 16.13 -14.77 -8.48
CA GLU A 173 16.19 -16.08 -9.14
C GLU A 173 16.52 -17.21 -8.17
N LYS A 174 17.51 -16.99 -7.28
CA LYS A 174 17.84 -17.94 -6.22
C LYS A 174 16.66 -18.18 -5.27
N ALA A 175 15.89 -17.14 -4.94
CA ALA A 175 14.70 -17.28 -4.13
C ALA A 175 13.59 -18.08 -4.86
N LEU A 176 13.38 -17.83 -6.15
CA LEU A 176 12.46 -18.61 -6.98
C LEU A 176 12.85 -20.08 -7.05
N ASP A 177 14.14 -20.39 -7.20
CA ASP A 177 14.62 -21.77 -7.23
C ASP A 177 14.46 -22.46 -5.86
N ALA A 178 14.66 -21.73 -4.75
CA ALA A 178 14.36 -22.25 -3.42
C ALA A 178 12.86 -22.56 -3.25
N LEU A 179 11.96 -21.73 -3.78
CA LEU A 179 10.52 -22.02 -3.77
C LEU A 179 10.16 -23.26 -4.58
N LYS A 180 10.78 -23.47 -5.76
CA LYS A 180 10.60 -24.71 -6.54
C LYS A 180 11.04 -25.96 -5.76
N GLN A 181 12.02 -25.81 -4.88
CA GLN A 181 12.51 -26.86 -3.98
C GLN A 181 11.71 -26.93 -2.66
N ASN A 182 10.62 -26.16 -2.54
CA ASN A 182 9.79 -26.05 -1.33
C ASN A 182 10.56 -25.53 -0.09
N ASP A 183 11.69 -24.85 -0.28
CA ASP A 183 12.50 -24.23 0.78
C ASP A 183 12.08 -22.76 0.98
N ARG A 184 10.93 -22.58 1.64
CA ARG A 184 10.35 -21.27 1.96
C ARG A 184 11.27 -20.42 2.86
N LYS A 185 12.05 -21.06 3.73
CA LYS A 185 12.92 -20.37 4.68
C LYS A 185 14.09 -19.71 3.95
N THR A 186 14.76 -20.46 3.07
CA THR A 186 15.85 -19.93 2.24
C THR A 186 15.36 -18.89 1.25
N ALA A 187 14.18 -19.11 0.64
CA ALA A 187 13.56 -18.10 -0.22
C ALA A 187 13.36 -16.78 0.54
N ARG A 188 12.74 -16.83 1.72
CA ARG A 188 12.49 -15.64 2.54
C ARG A 188 13.78 -14.93 2.96
N SER A 189 14.79 -15.65 3.44
CA SER A 189 16.05 -15.02 3.85
C SER A 189 16.77 -14.36 2.68
N THR A 190 16.71 -14.97 1.50
CA THR A 190 17.34 -14.43 0.28
C THR A 190 16.67 -13.12 -0.14
N ILE A 191 15.33 -13.06 -0.12
CA ILE A 191 14.57 -11.86 -0.47
C ILE A 191 14.81 -10.73 0.54
N LEU A 192 14.81 -11.05 1.84
CA LEU A 192 15.09 -10.04 2.87
C LEU A 192 16.47 -9.41 2.69
N LEU A 193 17.48 -10.22 2.35
CA LEU A 193 18.80 -9.70 2.04
C LEU A 193 18.77 -8.81 0.78
N ALA A 194 18.08 -9.24 -0.28
CA ALA A 194 17.94 -8.44 -1.50
C ALA A 194 17.29 -7.08 -1.24
N LEU A 195 16.27 -7.03 -0.37
CA LEU A 195 15.58 -5.79 0.01
C LEU A 195 16.49 -4.78 0.71
N THR A 196 17.52 -5.22 1.45
CA THR A 196 18.47 -4.29 2.12
C THR A 196 19.32 -3.48 1.14
N GLY A 197 19.53 -4.02 -0.07
CA GLY A 197 20.30 -3.35 -1.13
C GLY A 197 19.47 -2.38 -1.97
N MET A 198 18.16 -2.28 -1.72
CA MET A 198 17.22 -1.49 -2.53
C MET A 198 16.76 -0.24 -1.77
N ASN A 199 16.62 0.87 -2.50
CA ASN A 199 15.99 2.07 -1.96
C ASN A 199 14.47 2.05 -2.27
N LYS A 200 13.65 1.92 -1.22
CA LYS A 200 12.18 1.92 -1.34
C LYS A 200 11.59 3.27 -1.76
N ASP A 201 12.37 4.36 -1.68
CA ASP A 201 11.92 5.74 -1.91
C ASP A 201 12.43 6.29 -3.27
N LEU A 202 13.16 5.50 -4.06
CA LEU A 202 13.62 5.90 -5.39
C LEU A 202 12.51 5.68 -6.42
N LEU A 203 11.74 6.74 -6.69
CA LEU A 203 10.65 6.76 -7.67
C LEU A 203 11.17 6.45 -9.09
N LEU A 204 10.37 5.71 -9.88
CA LEU A 204 10.53 5.42 -11.32
C LEU A 204 11.57 4.37 -11.75
N ASP A 205 12.41 3.85 -10.85
CA ASP A 205 13.34 2.76 -11.17
C ASP A 205 12.82 1.41 -10.65
N TRP A 206 12.92 1.17 -9.33
CA TRP A 206 12.77 -0.17 -8.75
C TRP A 206 11.69 -0.26 -7.66
N GLN A 207 10.96 0.82 -7.38
CA GLN A 207 9.99 0.85 -6.27
C GLN A 207 8.94 -0.26 -6.38
N MET A 208 8.35 -0.47 -7.56
CA MET A 208 7.34 -1.51 -7.74
C MET A 208 7.91 -2.92 -7.57
N ALA A 209 9.14 -3.16 -8.03
CA ALA A 209 9.85 -4.41 -7.79
C ALA A 209 10.18 -4.61 -6.30
N TRP A 210 10.52 -3.53 -5.59
CA TRP A 210 10.71 -3.55 -4.13
C TRP A 210 9.44 -3.96 -3.41
N VAL A 211 8.29 -3.36 -3.78
CA VAL A 211 6.99 -3.64 -3.18
C VAL A 211 6.62 -5.11 -3.35
N ASP A 212 6.82 -5.66 -4.54
CA ASP A 212 6.53 -7.07 -4.80
C ASP A 212 7.51 -8.00 -4.06
N CYS A 213 8.79 -7.66 -3.96
CA CYS A 213 9.72 -8.38 -3.09
C CYS A 213 9.31 -8.32 -1.60
N ALA A 214 8.85 -7.16 -1.11
CA ALA A 214 8.37 -7.00 0.27
C ALA A 214 7.12 -7.85 0.53
N ARG A 215 6.17 -7.86 -0.41
CA ARG A 215 5.00 -8.75 -0.37
C ARG A 215 5.38 -10.23 -0.40
N ALA A 216 6.36 -10.62 -1.22
CA ALA A 216 6.86 -12.00 -1.26
C ALA A 216 7.45 -12.42 0.09
N ALA A 217 8.28 -11.57 0.71
CA ALA A 217 8.84 -11.84 2.02
C ALA A 217 7.77 -11.96 3.12
N GLU A 218 6.72 -11.14 3.04
CA GLU A 218 5.57 -11.19 3.96
C GLU A 218 4.70 -12.43 3.73
N ALA A 219 4.40 -12.79 2.49
CA ALA A 219 3.67 -14.01 2.15
C ALA A 219 4.39 -15.25 2.70
N LEU A 220 5.71 -15.36 2.48
CA LEU A 220 6.51 -16.46 3.03
C LEU A 220 6.57 -16.46 4.55
N ARG A 221 6.58 -15.28 5.18
CA ARG A 221 6.49 -15.20 6.65
C ARG A 221 5.18 -15.80 7.14
N ARG A 222 4.06 -15.48 6.49
CA ARG A 222 2.73 -16.00 6.85
C ARG A 222 2.64 -17.51 6.60
N ASP A 223 3.17 -18.01 5.49
CA ASP A 223 3.23 -19.44 5.19
C ASP A 223 4.01 -20.22 6.25
N LEU A 224 5.20 -19.74 6.64
CA LEU A 224 6.04 -20.38 7.66
C LEU A 224 5.35 -20.40 9.04
N VAL A 225 4.58 -19.34 9.38
CA VAL A 225 3.79 -19.30 10.62
C VAL A 225 2.64 -20.30 10.56
N ALA A 226 1.94 -20.39 9.42
CA ALA A 226 0.84 -21.35 9.24
C ALA A 226 1.33 -22.81 9.28
N GLU A 227 2.49 -23.10 8.67
CA GLU A 227 3.15 -24.40 8.71
C GLU A 227 3.48 -24.79 10.15
N ALA A 228 4.12 -23.90 10.92
CA ALA A 228 4.47 -24.14 12.32
C ALA A 228 3.23 -24.35 13.22
N ALA A 229 2.12 -23.66 12.95
CA ALA A 229 0.87 -23.85 13.68
C ALA A 229 0.22 -25.23 13.37
N THR A 230 0.31 -25.68 12.12
CA THR A 230 -0.24 -26.97 11.69
C THR A 230 0.53 -28.14 12.29
N THR A 231 1.87 -28.08 12.30
CA THR A 231 2.72 -29.10 12.92
C THR A 231 2.38 -29.27 14.41
N ARG A 232 2.21 -28.18 15.16
CA ARG A 232 1.86 -28.22 16.59
C ARG A 232 0.48 -28.82 16.87
N ALA A 233 -0.49 -28.60 15.97
CA ALA A 233 -1.83 -29.19 16.12
C ALA A 233 -1.84 -30.71 15.89
N GLY A 234 -0.94 -31.22 15.04
CA GLY A 234 -0.77 -32.66 14.79
C GLY A 234 -0.05 -33.43 15.90
N GLU A 235 0.59 -32.73 16.84
CA GLU A 235 1.34 -33.32 17.96
C GLU A 235 0.52 -33.42 19.27
N THR A 236 -0.79 -33.19 19.23
CA THR A 236 -1.65 -33.33 20.42
C THR A 236 -1.64 -34.81 20.88
N PRO A 237 -1.14 -35.14 22.10
CA PRO A 237 -1.15 -36.52 22.57
C PRO A 237 -2.59 -36.95 22.83
N GLY A 238 -3.00 -38.05 22.20
CA GLY A 238 -4.19 -38.80 22.61
C GLY A 238 -3.98 -39.54 23.92
#